data_AF-A0A0M4CWQ0-F1
#
_entry.id   AF-A0A0M4CWQ0-F1
#
_cell.length_a   1.000
_cell.length_b   1.000
_cell.length_c   1.000
_cell.angle_alpha   90.00
_cell.angle_beta   90.00
_cell.angle_gamma   90.00
#
_symmetry.space_group_name_H-M   'P 1'
#
loop_
_entity.id
_entity.type
_entity.pdbx_description
1 polymer ?
#
loop_
_entity_poly.entity_id
_entity_poly.type
_entity_poly.pdbx_seq_one_letter_code
_entity_poly.pdbx_strand_id
1 'polypeptide(L)'
;MRKRSIVALAALIPALMAVQPIQAFAADVSVTTNRCTITFYADEIEALDAQYAAETSTTERIKQALPTLGNDFDALVQALTDMMIEDSRYHPAELDAQSWATYEAYLNLAAESKFYRPDLDYLLYAAVWDNYFGVWFSTDAQELIGQRTINKGQANVQVKRLQGFYPTQEISTTMDSDAKRRIMEPRMEAIANALYRLATPYQACIDGRSGTFFIAETPTPSELTGGGSSFGSS
;
A
#
# COMPACT_ATOMS: atom_id res chain seq x y z
N MET A 1 -63.16 11.98 44.54
CA MET A 1 -63.24 11.72 43.08
C MET A 1 -62.13 12.50 42.37
N ARG A 2 -61.49 11.84 41.39
CA ARG A 2 -60.60 12.34 40.32
C ARG A 2 -59.09 12.52 40.60
N LYS A 3 -58.34 11.60 39.97
CA LYS A 3 -56.92 11.59 39.57
C LYS A 3 -56.59 12.68 38.54
N ARG A 4 -55.31 13.08 38.47
CA ARG A 4 -54.39 13.24 37.28
C ARG A 4 -53.16 14.06 37.75
N SER A 5 -51.94 13.54 37.85
CA SER A 5 -50.95 13.06 36.84
C SER A 5 -50.12 14.16 36.14
N ILE A 6 -48.81 14.13 36.46
CA ILE A 6 -47.58 14.42 35.66
C ILE A 6 -47.35 15.94 35.38
N VAL A 7 -46.15 16.54 35.37
CA VAL A 7 -44.85 16.14 34.80
C VAL A 7 -43.70 16.84 35.53
N ALA A 8 -42.59 16.10 35.73
CA ALA A 8 -41.30 16.59 36.20
C ALA A 8 -40.65 17.50 35.16
N LEU A 9 -40.22 18.70 35.58
CA LEU A 9 -39.44 19.60 34.75
C LEU A 9 -37.98 19.09 34.72
N ALA A 10 -37.55 18.66 33.53
CA ALA A 10 -36.23 18.14 33.26
C ALA A 10 -35.15 19.22 33.50
N ALA A 11 -34.14 18.88 34.31
CA ALA A 11 -32.89 19.61 34.37
C ALA A 11 -32.10 19.32 33.07
N LEU A 12 -31.92 20.36 32.24
CA LEU A 12 -31.00 20.34 31.11
C LEU A 12 -29.56 20.37 31.63
N ILE A 13 -28.93 19.19 31.67
CA ILE A 13 -27.48 19.04 31.75
C ILE A 13 -26.94 19.33 30.34
N PRO A 14 -26.04 20.31 30.14
CA PRO A 14 -25.26 20.35 28.92
C PRO A 14 -24.26 19.19 29.01
N ALA A 15 -24.57 18.10 28.31
CA ALA A 15 -23.57 17.10 27.99
C ALA A 15 -22.53 17.81 27.11
N LEU A 16 -21.36 18.10 27.70
CA LEU A 16 -20.16 18.31 26.91
C LEU A 16 -20.02 17.07 26.03
N MET A 17 -20.28 17.22 24.74
CA MET A 17 -19.76 16.29 23.75
C MET A 17 -18.25 16.43 23.81
N ALA A 18 -17.62 15.58 24.62
CA ALA A 18 -16.24 15.22 24.39
C ALA A 18 -16.23 14.59 22.99
N VAL A 19 -15.89 15.40 21.99
CA VAL A 19 -15.36 14.90 20.74
C VAL A 19 -14.15 14.09 21.16
N GLN A 20 -14.31 12.77 21.25
CA GLN A 20 -13.16 11.90 21.41
C GLN A 20 -12.27 12.22 20.21
N PRO A 21 -11.01 12.66 20.43
CA PRO A 21 -10.09 12.76 19.31
C PRO A 21 -10.10 11.38 18.66
N ILE A 22 -10.35 11.34 17.34
CA ILE A 22 -10.17 10.14 16.54
C ILE A 22 -8.78 9.64 16.92
N GLN A 23 -8.74 8.56 17.72
CA GLN A 23 -7.48 8.02 18.18
C GLN A 23 -6.80 7.58 16.92
N ALA A 24 -5.69 8.22 16.59
CA ALA A 24 -4.90 7.83 15.47
C ALA A 24 -4.60 6.33 15.63
N PHE A 25 -5.07 5.52 14.68
CA PHE A 25 -5.02 4.07 14.72
C PHE A 25 -3.57 3.65 14.48
N ALA A 26 -3.00 2.87 15.38
CA ALA A 26 -1.58 2.55 15.40
C ALA A 26 -1.33 1.13 15.89
N ALA A 27 -0.31 0.47 15.35
CA ALA A 27 0.03 -0.89 15.72
C ALA A 27 0.63 -0.91 17.12
N ASP A 28 0.15 -1.82 17.97
CA ASP A 28 0.64 -1.92 19.34
C ASP A 28 1.67 -3.03 19.48
N VAL A 29 2.78 -2.73 20.14
CA VAL A 29 3.83 -3.70 20.48
C VAL A 29 3.99 -3.76 21.99
N SER A 30 3.85 -4.95 22.55
CA SER A 30 4.15 -5.25 23.95
C SER A 30 5.27 -6.28 24.02
N VAL A 31 6.42 -5.88 24.58
CA VAL A 31 7.60 -6.72 24.74
C VAL A 31 7.71 -7.25 26.17
N THR A 32 7.91 -8.55 26.27
CA THR A 32 8.40 -9.27 27.46
C THR A 32 9.79 -9.83 27.14
N THR A 33 10.49 -10.41 28.13
CA THR A 33 11.91 -10.83 28.03
C THR A 33 12.32 -11.41 26.67
N ASN A 34 11.55 -12.37 26.11
CA ASN A 34 11.86 -13.00 24.82
C ASN A 34 10.67 -13.05 23.84
N ARG A 35 9.52 -12.46 24.20
CA ARG A 35 8.30 -12.51 23.37
C ARG A 35 7.71 -11.14 23.21
N CYS A 36 7.24 -10.87 22.00
CA CYS A 36 6.50 -9.67 21.66
C CYS A 36 5.09 -10.07 21.27
N THR A 37 4.13 -9.27 21.72
CA THR A 37 2.79 -9.26 21.17
C THR A 37 2.70 -8.05 20.25
N ILE A 38 2.38 -8.26 18.99
CA ILE A 38 2.15 -7.21 18.00
C ILE A 38 0.69 -7.26 17.61
N THR A 39 -0.02 -6.15 17.67
CA THR A 39 -1.40 -6.02 17.23
C THR A 39 -1.47 -5.03 16.07
N PHE A 40 -1.86 -5.50 14.89
CA PHE A 40 -2.18 -4.64 13.75
C PHE A 40 -3.69 -4.37 13.73
N TYR A 41 -4.08 -3.12 13.50
CA TYR A 41 -5.48 -2.74 13.40
C TYR A 41 -5.90 -2.60 11.93
N ALA A 42 -7.15 -2.99 11.63
CA ALA A 42 -7.69 -2.99 10.26
C ALA A 42 -7.60 -1.60 9.62
N ASP A 43 -8.13 -0.58 10.31
CA ASP A 43 -8.15 0.81 9.86
C ASP A 43 -6.76 1.34 9.48
N GLU A 44 -5.70 0.84 10.13
CA GLU A 44 -4.34 1.28 9.88
C GLU A 44 -3.71 0.62 8.66
N ILE A 45 -4.02 -0.67 8.43
CA ILE A 45 -3.63 -1.40 7.22
C ILE A 45 -4.41 -0.83 6.02
N GLU A 46 -5.70 -0.56 6.18
CA GLU A 46 -6.54 0.09 5.15
C GLU A 46 -6.05 1.50 4.82
N ALA A 47 -5.65 2.30 5.82
CA ALA A 47 -5.09 3.63 5.58
C ALA A 47 -3.75 3.56 4.83
N LEU A 48 -2.91 2.56 5.11
CA LEU A 48 -1.66 2.35 4.39
C LEU A 48 -1.91 1.89 2.95
N ASP A 49 -2.90 1.02 2.73
CA ASP A 49 -3.35 0.63 1.38
C ASP A 49 -3.82 1.86 0.58
N ALA A 50 -4.65 2.71 1.19
CA ALA A 50 -5.12 3.93 0.55
C ALA A 50 -3.99 4.91 0.20
N GLN A 51 -2.96 5.03 1.05
CA GLN A 51 -1.76 5.84 0.78
C GLN A 51 -0.96 5.29 -0.40
N TYR A 52 -0.80 3.97 -0.45
CA TYR A 52 -0.21 3.30 -1.61
C TYR A 52 -1.08 3.56 -2.86
N ALA A 53 -2.39 3.30 -2.82
CA ALA A 53 -3.30 3.46 -3.96
C ALA A 53 -3.44 4.91 -4.47
N ALA A 54 -3.12 5.92 -3.66
CA ALA A 54 -3.13 7.33 -4.07
C ALA A 54 -2.01 7.68 -5.06
N GLU A 55 -0.92 6.92 -5.09
CA GLU A 55 0.17 7.10 -6.05
C GLU A 55 -0.21 6.52 -7.41
N THR A 56 0.13 7.22 -8.50
CA THR A 56 -0.16 6.77 -9.86
C THR A 56 0.65 5.52 -10.18
N SER A 57 -0.02 4.45 -10.64
CA SER A 57 0.61 3.18 -10.95
C SER A 57 1.68 3.30 -12.04
N THR A 58 2.63 2.37 -12.01
CA THR A 58 3.67 2.29 -13.05
C THR A 58 3.03 2.07 -14.43
N THR A 59 1.99 1.23 -14.52
CA THR A 59 1.22 0.98 -15.76
C THR A 59 0.68 2.28 -16.37
N GLU A 60 0.03 3.13 -15.56
CA GLU A 60 -0.54 4.39 -16.04
C GLU A 60 0.55 5.38 -16.47
N ARG A 61 1.68 5.43 -15.76
CA ARG A 61 2.84 6.25 -16.18
C ARG A 61 3.47 5.76 -17.48
N ILE A 62 3.52 4.45 -17.72
CA ILE A 62 3.97 3.88 -19.00
C ILE A 62 3.03 4.30 -20.13
N LYS A 63 1.71 4.19 -19.94
CA LYS A 63 0.71 4.62 -20.94
C LYS A 63 0.78 6.12 -21.22
N GLN A 64 1.07 6.94 -20.23
CA GLN A 64 1.32 8.38 -20.45
C GLN A 64 2.60 8.63 -21.26
N ALA A 65 3.66 7.84 -21.05
CA ALA A 65 4.90 7.95 -21.81
C ALA A 65 4.81 7.38 -23.23
N LEU A 66 3.93 6.39 -23.43
CA LEU A 66 3.71 5.65 -24.67
C LEU A 66 2.19 5.64 -24.98
N PRO A 67 1.61 6.76 -25.43
CA PRO A 67 0.15 6.93 -25.56
C PRO A 67 -0.49 6.07 -26.67
N THR A 68 0.31 5.39 -27.49
CA THR A 68 -0.16 4.41 -28.47
C THR A 68 -0.56 3.08 -27.83
N LEU A 69 -0.26 2.87 -26.54
CA LEU A 69 -0.67 1.69 -25.79
C LEU A 69 -2.18 1.71 -25.53
N GLY A 70 -2.87 0.69 -26.02
CA GLY A 70 -4.29 0.46 -25.76
C GLY A 70 -4.52 -0.47 -24.57
N ASN A 71 -5.78 -0.87 -24.39
CA ASN A 71 -6.23 -1.78 -23.32
C ASN A 71 -5.52 -3.15 -23.33
N ASP A 72 -4.98 -3.57 -24.48
CA ASP A 72 -4.22 -4.82 -24.59
C ASP A 72 -2.97 -4.81 -23.69
N PHE A 73 -2.38 -3.63 -23.42
CA PHE A 73 -1.25 -3.51 -22.49
C PHE A 73 -1.65 -3.81 -21.04
N ASP A 74 -2.82 -3.33 -20.59
CA ASP A 74 -3.32 -3.64 -19.25
C ASP A 74 -3.57 -5.14 -19.09
N ALA A 75 -4.10 -5.79 -20.13
CA ALA A 75 -4.29 -7.23 -20.17
C ALA A 75 -2.96 -8.01 -20.14
N LEU A 76 -1.93 -7.53 -20.85
CA LEU A 76 -0.58 -8.11 -20.78
C LEU A 76 0.01 -8.01 -19.37
N VAL A 77 -0.09 -6.84 -18.72
CA VAL A 77 0.39 -6.64 -17.36
C VAL A 77 -0.34 -7.57 -16.39
N GLN A 78 -1.66 -7.71 -16.52
CA GLN A 78 -2.45 -8.63 -15.69
C GLN A 78 -2.03 -10.09 -15.91
N ALA A 79 -1.88 -10.55 -17.16
CA ALA A 79 -1.47 -11.92 -17.46
C ALA A 79 -0.12 -12.26 -16.83
N LEU A 80 0.86 -11.36 -16.92
CA LEU A 80 2.17 -11.54 -16.28
C LEU A 80 2.09 -11.47 -14.75
N THR A 81 1.15 -10.67 -14.20
CA THR A 81 0.89 -10.61 -12.76
C THR A 81 0.32 -11.92 -12.25
N ASP A 82 -0.67 -12.50 -12.93
CA ASP A 82 -1.28 -13.78 -12.59
C ASP A 82 -0.24 -14.91 -12.59
N MET A 83 0.64 -14.92 -13.60
CA MET A 83 1.78 -15.85 -13.64
C MET A 83 2.73 -15.66 -12.45
N MET A 84 3.02 -14.41 -12.07
CA MET A 84 3.89 -14.14 -10.93
C MET A 84 3.23 -14.55 -9.60
N ILE A 85 1.90 -14.46 -9.49
CA ILE A 85 1.15 -14.98 -8.34
C ILE A 85 1.25 -16.51 -8.27
N GLU A 86 1.08 -17.21 -9.40
CA GLU A 86 1.11 -18.67 -9.46
C GLU A 86 2.51 -19.24 -9.18
N ASP A 87 3.53 -18.68 -9.83
CA ASP A 87 4.88 -19.27 -9.88
C ASP A 87 5.96 -18.45 -9.17
N SER A 88 5.61 -17.31 -8.56
CA SER A 88 6.55 -16.38 -7.91
C SER A 88 7.66 -15.86 -8.83
N ARG A 89 7.44 -15.86 -10.15
CA ARG A 89 8.45 -15.50 -11.16
C ARG A 89 7.87 -14.71 -12.32
N TYR A 90 8.63 -13.74 -12.82
CA TYR A 90 8.35 -13.02 -14.06
C TYR A 90 8.93 -13.78 -15.27
N HIS A 91 8.06 -14.36 -16.11
CA HIS A 91 8.46 -15.21 -17.22
C HIS A 91 7.64 -14.98 -18.50
N PRO A 92 7.91 -13.92 -19.27
CA PRO A 92 7.16 -13.62 -20.49
C PRO A 92 7.21 -14.72 -21.56
N ALA A 93 8.18 -15.64 -21.48
CA ALA A 93 8.31 -16.77 -22.41
C ALA A 93 7.17 -17.80 -22.35
N GLU A 94 6.36 -17.78 -21.30
CA GLU A 94 5.24 -18.73 -21.11
C GLU A 94 3.87 -18.07 -21.34
N LEU A 95 3.85 -16.84 -21.86
CA LEU A 95 2.63 -16.17 -22.30
C LEU A 95 1.92 -16.97 -23.41
N ASP A 96 0.59 -16.89 -23.42
CA ASP A 96 -0.19 -17.38 -24.55
C ASP A 96 0.10 -16.58 -25.84
N ALA A 97 -0.35 -17.11 -26.98
CA ALA A 97 -0.03 -16.52 -28.28
C ALA A 97 -0.51 -15.05 -28.43
N GLN A 98 -1.63 -14.69 -27.80
CA GLN A 98 -2.19 -13.35 -27.87
C GLN A 98 -1.39 -12.35 -27.01
N SER A 99 -1.09 -12.74 -25.78
CA SER A 99 -0.32 -11.93 -24.84
C SER A 99 1.12 -11.79 -25.31
N TRP A 100 1.70 -12.85 -25.90
CA TRP A 100 3.01 -12.79 -26.54
C TRP A 100 3.06 -11.77 -27.69
N ALA A 101 2.05 -11.77 -28.58
CA ALA A 101 1.98 -10.79 -29.66
C ALA A 101 1.91 -9.35 -29.14
N THR A 102 1.19 -9.13 -28.03
CA THR A 102 1.10 -7.83 -27.36
C THR A 102 2.44 -7.43 -26.73
N TYR A 103 3.12 -8.37 -26.09
CA TYR A 103 4.46 -8.18 -25.53
C TYR A 103 5.48 -7.81 -26.61
N GLU A 104 5.48 -8.50 -27.76
CA GLU A 104 6.35 -8.16 -28.88
C GLU A 104 6.03 -6.79 -29.48
N ALA A 105 4.75 -6.48 -29.65
CA ALA A 105 4.31 -5.16 -30.13
C ALA A 105 4.77 -4.05 -29.19
N TYR A 106 4.61 -4.24 -27.87
CA TYR A 106 5.10 -3.33 -26.84
C TYR A 106 6.62 -3.12 -26.94
N LEU A 107 7.41 -4.19 -27.00
CA LEU A 107 8.87 -4.09 -27.13
C LEU A 107 9.34 -3.47 -28.45
N ASN A 108 8.54 -3.57 -29.52
CA ASN A 108 8.83 -2.95 -30.80
C ASN A 108 8.60 -1.42 -30.79
N LEU A 109 7.85 -0.88 -29.81
CA LEU A 109 7.77 0.58 -29.59
C LEU A 109 9.12 1.21 -29.25
N ALA A 110 10.13 0.42 -28.86
CA ALA A 110 11.49 0.93 -28.67
C ALA A 110 12.03 1.63 -29.93
N ALA A 111 11.64 1.17 -31.12
CA ALA A 111 12.08 1.78 -32.39
C ALA A 111 11.51 3.18 -32.62
N GLU A 112 10.39 3.51 -31.97
CA GLU A 112 9.61 4.74 -32.19
C GLU A 112 9.56 5.64 -30.94
N SER A 113 10.19 5.21 -29.85
CA SER A 113 10.22 5.91 -28.57
C SER A 113 11.64 6.31 -28.17
N LYS A 114 11.78 6.95 -27.00
CA LYS A 114 13.09 7.30 -26.41
C LYS A 114 13.65 6.19 -25.53
N PHE A 115 13.08 4.99 -25.58
CA PHE A 115 13.46 3.85 -24.76
C PHE A 115 14.15 2.78 -25.60
N TYR A 116 15.16 2.14 -25.04
CA TYR A 116 15.71 0.92 -25.63
C TYR A 116 14.82 -0.28 -25.28
N ARG A 117 14.93 -1.37 -26.05
CA ARG A 117 14.15 -2.59 -25.79
C ARG A 117 14.30 -3.14 -24.36
N PRO A 118 15.52 -3.19 -23.76
CA PRO A 118 15.67 -3.59 -22.36
C PRO A 118 14.97 -2.64 -21.39
N ASP A 119 14.91 -1.34 -21.70
CA ASP A 119 14.20 -0.37 -20.86
C ASP A 119 12.71 -0.68 -20.80
N LEU A 120 12.12 -1.00 -21.96
CA LEU A 120 10.71 -1.37 -22.03
C LEU A 120 10.43 -2.65 -21.26
N ASP A 121 11.26 -3.68 -21.39
CA ASP A 121 11.09 -4.92 -20.61
C ASP A 121 11.17 -4.66 -19.10
N TYR A 122 12.13 -3.85 -18.65
CA TYR A 122 12.21 -3.47 -17.23
C TYR A 122 11.04 -2.62 -16.74
N LEU A 123 10.52 -1.73 -17.58
CA LEU A 123 9.31 -0.96 -17.24
C LEU A 123 8.09 -1.89 -17.09
N LEU A 124 7.97 -2.90 -17.96
CA LEU A 124 6.92 -3.92 -17.84
C LEU A 124 7.10 -4.76 -16.57
N TYR A 125 8.32 -5.21 -16.28
CA TYR A 125 8.64 -5.91 -15.03
C TYR A 125 8.23 -5.10 -13.80
N ALA A 126 8.56 -3.80 -13.75
CA ALA A 126 8.18 -2.92 -12.65
C ALA A 126 6.66 -2.73 -12.54
N ALA A 127 5.93 -2.67 -13.67
CA ALA A 127 4.48 -2.60 -13.70
C ALA A 127 3.81 -3.90 -13.22
N VAL A 128 4.36 -5.05 -13.56
CA VAL A 128 3.90 -6.36 -13.06
C VAL A 128 4.13 -6.48 -11.56
N TRP A 129 5.31 -6.07 -11.07
CA TRP A 129 5.59 -6.03 -9.64
C TRP A 129 4.69 -5.07 -8.86
N ASP A 130 4.37 -3.92 -9.43
CA ASP A 130 3.40 -2.99 -8.87
C ASP A 130 2.03 -3.66 -8.68
N ASN A 131 1.47 -4.27 -9.74
CA ASN A 131 0.18 -4.97 -9.64
C ASN A 131 0.21 -6.13 -8.67
N TYR A 132 1.28 -6.94 -8.69
CA TYR A 132 1.46 -8.04 -7.74
C TYR A 132 1.51 -7.55 -6.29
N PHE A 133 2.24 -6.46 -6.02
CA PHE A 133 2.25 -5.87 -4.69
C PHE A 133 0.86 -5.40 -4.28
N GLY A 134 0.11 -4.78 -5.20
CA GLY A 134 -1.29 -4.39 -4.94
C GLY A 134 -2.17 -5.58 -4.57
N VAL A 135 -2.05 -6.70 -5.30
CA VAL A 135 -2.76 -7.95 -4.95
C VAL A 135 -2.33 -8.44 -3.57
N TRP A 136 -1.02 -8.64 -3.36
CA TRP A 136 -0.47 -9.09 -2.07
C TRP A 136 -0.89 -8.21 -0.90
N PHE A 137 -0.97 -6.88 -1.10
CA PHE A 137 -1.40 -5.96 -0.06
C PHE A 137 -2.89 -6.16 0.28
N SER A 138 -3.73 -6.33 -0.75
CA SER A 138 -5.16 -6.56 -0.58
C SER A 138 -5.53 -7.95 -0.01
N THR A 139 -4.62 -8.93 -0.11
CA THR A 139 -4.83 -10.31 0.36
C THR A 139 -4.00 -10.62 1.60
N ASP A 140 -2.69 -10.75 1.44
CA ASP A 140 -1.76 -11.28 2.44
C ASP A 140 -1.46 -10.26 3.54
N ALA A 141 -1.35 -8.97 3.20
CA ALA A 141 -1.13 -7.95 4.22
C ALA A 141 -2.36 -7.78 5.13
N GLN A 142 -3.57 -8.02 4.62
CA GLN A 142 -4.79 -8.02 5.44
C GLN A 142 -4.80 -9.15 6.48
N GLU A 143 -4.12 -10.26 6.22
CA GLU A 143 -3.98 -11.32 7.22
C GLU A 143 -3.23 -10.84 8.46
N LEU A 144 -2.41 -9.78 8.36
CA LEU A 144 -1.66 -9.21 9.49
C LEU A 144 -2.55 -8.70 10.61
N ILE A 145 -3.79 -8.30 10.29
CA ILE A 145 -4.77 -7.73 11.21
C ILE A 145 -4.98 -8.66 12.41
N GLY A 146 -5.05 -8.04 13.59
CA GLY A 146 -5.20 -8.72 14.86
C GLY A 146 -3.86 -8.97 15.56
N GLN A 147 -3.88 -9.89 16.50
CA GLN A 147 -2.79 -10.08 17.47
C GLN A 147 -1.86 -11.24 17.09
N ARG A 148 -0.55 -11.01 17.18
CA ARG A 148 0.49 -11.99 16.90
C ARG A 148 1.50 -12.04 18.04
N THR A 149 1.71 -13.23 18.62
CA THR A 149 2.68 -13.44 19.70
C THR A 149 3.91 -14.19 19.19
N ILE A 150 4.98 -13.45 18.93
CA ILE A 150 6.21 -13.96 18.30
C ILE A 150 7.43 -13.75 19.20
N ASN A 151 8.53 -14.43 18.92
CA ASN A 151 9.83 -14.14 19.53
C ASN A 151 10.67 -13.18 18.66
N LYS A 152 11.76 -12.65 19.21
CA LYS A 152 12.64 -11.70 18.50
C LYS A 152 13.25 -12.30 17.22
N GLY A 153 13.54 -13.60 17.20
CA GLY A 153 14.06 -14.28 16.01
C GLY A 153 13.05 -14.31 14.87
N GLN A 154 11.78 -14.59 15.18
CA GLN A 154 10.67 -14.56 14.22
C GLN A 154 10.41 -13.13 13.71
N ALA A 155 10.48 -12.12 14.59
CA ALA A 155 10.36 -10.72 14.19
C ALA A 155 11.47 -10.32 13.19
N ASN A 156 12.72 -10.72 13.45
CA ASN A 156 13.84 -10.50 12.53
C ASN A 156 13.66 -11.16 11.16
N VAL A 157 13.07 -12.36 11.12
CA VAL A 157 12.71 -13.01 9.84
C VAL A 157 11.67 -12.19 9.08
N GLN A 158 10.65 -11.64 9.77
CA GLN A 158 9.62 -10.83 9.11
C GLN A 158 10.17 -9.49 8.58
N VAL A 159 11.02 -8.80 9.34
CA VAL A 159 11.70 -7.59 8.85
C VAL A 159 12.47 -7.87 7.56
N LYS A 160 13.26 -8.96 7.53
CA LYS A 160 14.01 -9.34 6.32
C LYS A 160 13.11 -9.70 5.15
N ARG A 161 12.00 -10.39 5.39
CA ARG A 161 11.03 -10.74 4.35
C ARG A 161 10.38 -9.49 3.74
N LEU A 162 9.92 -8.56 4.58
CA LEU A 162 9.31 -7.31 4.10
C LEU A 162 10.33 -6.42 3.38
N GLN A 163 11.53 -6.26 3.92
CA GLN A 163 12.59 -5.44 3.29
C GLN A 163 13.16 -6.08 2.02
N GLY A 164 13.05 -7.40 1.86
CA GLY A 164 13.47 -8.14 0.67
C GLY A 164 12.31 -8.50 -0.27
N PHE A 165 11.10 -8.03 -0.01
CA PHE A 165 9.91 -8.38 -0.80
C PHE A 165 9.99 -7.79 -2.21
N TYR A 166 10.30 -6.51 -2.30
CA TYR A 166 10.36 -5.79 -3.57
C TYR A 166 11.79 -5.81 -4.12
N PRO A 167 11.99 -6.07 -5.43
CA PRO A 167 13.31 -6.18 -6.04
C PRO A 167 13.93 -4.79 -6.31
N THR A 168 13.96 -3.92 -5.29
CA THR A 168 14.42 -2.52 -5.40
C THR A 168 15.80 -2.43 -6.02
N GLN A 169 16.73 -3.31 -5.62
CA GLN A 169 18.09 -3.29 -6.15
C GLN A 169 18.11 -3.59 -7.65
N GLU A 170 17.38 -4.60 -8.11
CA GLU A 170 17.31 -5.00 -9.52
C GLU A 170 16.69 -3.90 -10.40
N ILE A 171 15.65 -3.24 -9.90
CA ILE A 171 15.01 -2.15 -10.66
C ILE A 171 15.87 -0.88 -10.62
N SER A 172 16.51 -0.58 -9.48
CA SER A 172 17.35 0.62 -9.34
C SER A 172 18.62 0.60 -10.19
N THR A 173 19.23 -0.57 -10.40
CA THR A 173 20.45 -0.69 -11.23
C THR A 173 20.20 -0.40 -12.69
N THR A 174 18.94 -0.48 -13.14
CA THR A 174 18.55 -0.26 -14.54
C THR A 174 17.88 1.10 -14.75
N MET A 175 17.75 1.93 -13.71
CA MET A 175 17.26 3.32 -13.76
C MET A 175 18.34 4.33 -14.21
N ASP A 176 19.02 4.06 -15.32
CA ASP A 176 20.12 4.89 -15.84
C ASP A 176 19.67 6.14 -16.63
N SER A 177 18.36 6.33 -16.84
CA SER A 177 17.81 7.45 -17.59
C SER A 177 16.68 8.17 -16.83
N ASP A 178 16.63 9.50 -16.95
CA ASP A 178 15.59 10.33 -16.32
C ASP A 178 14.16 9.91 -16.75
N ALA A 179 14.01 9.39 -17.97
CA ALA A 179 12.74 8.91 -18.48
C ALA A 179 12.25 7.68 -17.70
N LYS A 180 13.13 6.68 -17.49
CA LYS A 180 12.83 5.50 -16.68
C LYS A 180 12.54 5.86 -15.23
N ARG A 181 13.37 6.76 -14.66
CA ARG A 181 13.21 7.23 -13.28
C ARG A 181 11.84 7.85 -13.03
N ARG A 182 11.39 8.75 -13.91
CA ARG A 182 10.07 9.40 -13.79
C ARG A 182 8.89 8.45 -13.84
N ILE A 183 9.06 7.28 -14.46
CA ILE A 183 8.03 6.25 -14.55
C ILE A 183 8.04 5.36 -13.29
N MET A 184 9.20 4.85 -12.88
CA MET A 184 9.28 3.80 -11.86
C MET A 184 9.50 4.32 -10.44
N GLU A 185 10.37 5.32 -10.25
CA GLU A 185 10.86 5.76 -8.93
C GLU A 185 9.72 6.09 -7.95
N PRO A 186 8.67 6.86 -8.33
CA PRO A 186 7.60 7.21 -7.40
C PRO A 186 6.88 5.97 -6.85
N ARG A 187 6.61 4.98 -7.71
CA ARG A 187 5.89 3.77 -7.30
C ARG A 187 6.76 2.84 -6.49
N MET A 188 8.04 2.71 -6.86
CA MET A 188 9.03 1.98 -6.06
C MET A 188 9.15 2.56 -4.65
N GLU A 189 9.21 3.89 -4.53
CA GLU A 189 9.26 4.58 -3.25
C GLU A 189 7.99 4.32 -2.43
N ALA A 190 6.80 4.38 -3.05
CA ALA A 190 5.55 4.06 -2.38
C ALA A 190 5.52 2.62 -1.82
N ILE A 191 5.96 1.64 -2.62
CA ILE A 191 6.04 0.22 -2.20
C ILE A 191 7.07 0.05 -1.07
N ALA A 192 8.27 0.60 -1.23
CA ALA A 192 9.32 0.52 -0.22
C ALA A 192 8.90 1.17 1.10
N ASN A 193 8.21 2.31 1.05
CA ASN A 193 7.67 3.00 2.21
C ASN A 193 6.61 2.15 2.92
N ALA A 194 5.67 1.55 2.17
CA ALA A 194 4.65 0.66 2.74
C ALA A 194 5.27 -0.57 3.42
N LEU A 195 6.23 -1.24 2.78
CA LEU A 195 6.94 -2.39 3.36
C LEU A 195 7.74 -2.01 4.62
N TYR A 196 8.42 -0.86 4.59
CA TYR A 196 9.15 -0.33 5.74
C TYR A 196 8.23 -0.03 6.92
N ARG A 197 7.07 0.58 6.65
CA ARG A 197 6.03 0.88 7.64
C ARG A 197 5.47 -0.39 8.27
N LEU A 198 5.11 -1.40 7.47
CA LEU A 198 4.70 -2.71 7.96
C LEU A 198 5.79 -3.42 8.78
N ALA A 199 7.07 -3.20 8.46
CA ALA A 199 8.19 -3.78 9.20
C ALA A 199 8.44 -3.11 10.57
N THR A 200 7.94 -1.89 10.79
CA THR A 200 8.26 -1.06 11.96
C THR A 200 7.87 -1.73 13.30
N PRO A 201 6.67 -2.30 13.48
CA PRO A 201 6.30 -3.00 14.72
C PRO A 201 7.18 -4.24 15.00
N TYR A 202 7.61 -4.95 13.95
CA TYR A 202 8.54 -6.06 14.07
C TYR A 202 9.94 -5.59 14.49
N GLN A 203 10.41 -4.47 13.94
CA GLN A 203 11.69 -3.88 14.34
C GLN A 203 11.66 -3.44 15.81
N ALA A 204 10.57 -2.81 16.25
CA ALA A 204 10.38 -2.45 17.66
C ALA A 204 10.48 -3.67 18.60
N CYS A 205 9.90 -4.80 18.21
CA CYS A 205 10.05 -6.06 18.93
C CYS A 205 11.51 -6.52 19.06
N ILE A 206 12.29 -6.48 17.97
CA ILE A 206 13.72 -6.84 17.96
C ILE A 206 14.49 -5.95 18.95
N ASP A 207 14.26 -4.64 18.84
CA ASP A 207 14.88 -3.61 19.67
C ASP A 207 14.46 -3.70 21.15
N GLY A 208 13.38 -4.43 21.45
CA GLY A 208 12.81 -4.54 22.79
C GLY A 208 11.99 -3.33 23.22
N ARG A 209 11.42 -2.59 22.27
CA ARG A 209 10.60 -1.40 22.51
C ARG A 209 9.12 -1.76 22.49
N SER A 210 8.45 -1.48 23.61
CA SER A 210 6.98 -1.50 23.69
C SER A 210 6.43 -0.11 23.36
N GLY A 211 5.23 -0.06 22.80
CA GLY A 211 4.54 1.19 22.48
C GLY A 211 3.59 1.05 21.31
N THR A 212 3.13 2.19 20.84
CA THR A 212 2.17 2.33 19.75
C THR A 212 2.90 2.95 18.55
N PHE A 213 2.78 2.32 17.38
CA PHE A 213 3.57 2.60 16.18
C PHE A 213 2.66 2.83 14.99
N PHE A 214 2.65 4.05 14.47
CA PHE A 214 1.95 4.39 13.23
C PHE A 214 2.66 3.78 12.03
N ILE A 215 1.97 2.91 11.29
CA ILE A 215 2.40 2.36 10.01
C ILE A 215 1.79 3.19 8.88
N ALA A 216 0.56 3.69 8.96
CA ALA A 216 0.04 4.70 8.03
C ALA A 216 0.55 6.11 8.41
N GLU A 217 0.68 7.03 7.44
CA GLU A 217 0.85 8.45 7.78
C GLU A 217 -0.28 8.94 8.68
N THR A 218 0.10 9.63 9.75
CA THR A 218 -0.86 10.24 10.67
C THR A 218 -1.59 11.33 9.91
N PRO A 219 -2.93 11.31 9.81
CA PRO A 219 -3.65 12.39 9.16
C PRO A 219 -3.27 13.70 9.82
N THR A 220 -2.91 14.69 9.01
CA THR A 220 -2.63 16.02 9.55
C THR A 220 -3.93 16.58 10.14
N PRO A 221 -3.91 17.32 11.26
CA PRO A 221 -5.13 17.83 11.89
C PRO A 221 -6.06 18.62 10.94
N SER A 222 -5.50 19.19 9.86
CA SER A 222 -6.23 19.86 8.79
C SER A 222 -7.18 18.94 8.00
N GLU A 223 -6.84 17.68 7.79
CA GLU A 223 -7.67 16.72 7.04
C GLU A 223 -8.89 16.25 7.84
N LEU A 224 -8.81 16.33 9.17
CA LEU A 224 -9.90 15.98 10.10
C LEU A 224 -10.99 17.07 10.21
N THR A 225 -10.81 18.22 9.55
CA THR A 225 -11.74 19.37 9.62
C THR A 225 -12.55 19.63 8.35
N GLY A 226 -12.38 18.82 7.29
CA GLY A 226 -13.04 19.03 5.99
C GLY A 226 -14.55 18.77 5.94
N GLY A 227 -15.16 18.23 7.01
CA GLY A 227 -16.60 17.95 7.11
C GLY A 227 -17.37 19.03 7.86
N GLY A 228 -17.24 20.30 7.46
CA GLY A 228 -17.77 21.45 8.20
C GLY A 228 -18.69 22.37 7.40
N SER A 229 -19.95 21.97 7.25
CA SER A 229 -21.16 22.82 7.14
C SER A 229 -21.08 24.15 6.38
N SER A 230 -21.53 24.14 5.12
CA SER A 230 -22.14 25.33 4.51
C SER A 230 -23.54 25.53 5.11
N PHE A 231 -23.62 26.30 6.20
CA PHE A 231 -24.86 26.89 6.68
C PHE A 231 -24.73 28.42 6.65
N GLY A 232 -25.47 28.99 5.69
CA GLY A 232 -26.01 30.36 5.54
C GLY A 232 -25.46 31.55 6.34
N SER A 233 -25.15 32.62 5.60
CA SER A 233 -25.36 34.05 5.90
C SER A 233 -25.05 34.81 4.60
N SER A 234 -25.83 35.73 4.03
CA SER A 234 -27.06 36.46 4.39
C SER A 234 -27.86 36.76 3.12
#